data_AF-A0A8T0EKA3-F1
#
_entry.id   AF-A0A8T0EKA3-F1
#
_cell.length_a   1.000
_cell.length_b   1.000
_cell.length_c   1.000
_cell.angle_alpha   90.00
_cell.angle_beta   90.00
_cell.angle_gamma   90.00
#
_symmetry.space_group_name_H-M   'P 1'
#
loop_
_entity.id
_entity.type
_entity.pdbx_description
1 polymer ?
#
loop_
_entity_poly.entity_id
_entity_poly.type
_entity_poly.pdbx_seq_one_letter_code
_entity_poly.pdbx_strand_id
1 'polypeptide(L)'
;MAEKIESLESILEKHIPEEDLHFVKKVLYGKELRKLELSELAHSTALETNLDLKGFAFDAEPEDLRPPRIVRVGLVQNAIVAPTDAPISKQREELHKRIREIVSIAAECKVNIICFQEAWTMPFAFCTREKHPWCEFAENAETGPTTLLCSEPAHKDFGHFYGSSYVAAPDGSRTPGLSRLKDGLMVAEMDLNLCRQMKDKWGFRMTQRLSLYADTFYWAAQPDFAPPIYYEYSQNTAKPASQ
;
A
#
# COMPACT_ATOMS: atom_id res chain seq x y z
N MET A 1 13.29 -25.23 -10.62
CA MET A 1 12.45 -24.01 -10.62
C MET A 1 11.80 -23.94 -9.25
N ALA A 2 11.97 -22.85 -8.49
CA ALA A 2 11.29 -22.70 -7.20
C ALA A 2 9.77 -22.71 -7.43
N GLU A 3 9.03 -23.42 -6.58
CA GLU A 3 7.56 -23.44 -6.61
C GLU A 3 7.05 -21.99 -6.53
N LYS A 4 6.18 -21.58 -7.45
CA LYS A 4 5.69 -20.19 -7.50
C LYS A 4 4.75 -19.97 -6.32
N ILE A 5 5.23 -19.22 -5.33
CA ILE A 5 4.45 -18.85 -4.14
C ILE A 5 3.38 -17.84 -4.55
N GLU A 6 2.11 -18.23 -4.43
CA GLU A 6 0.97 -17.34 -4.75
C GLU A 6 0.78 -16.25 -3.69
N SER A 7 0.86 -16.60 -2.41
CA SER A 7 0.75 -15.66 -1.29
C SER A 7 1.49 -16.20 -0.05
N LEU A 8 1.76 -15.33 0.92
CA LEU A 8 2.31 -15.76 2.21
C LEU A 8 1.26 -16.59 2.98
N GLU A 9 0.02 -16.15 2.93
CA GLU A 9 -1.09 -16.75 3.67
C GLU A 9 -1.32 -18.20 3.25
N SER A 10 -1.21 -18.52 1.96
CA SER A 10 -1.37 -19.90 1.48
C SER A 10 -0.27 -20.83 1.98
N ILE A 11 0.94 -20.30 2.22
CA ILE A 11 2.03 -21.07 2.86
C ILE A 11 1.71 -21.30 4.33
N LEU A 12 1.34 -20.24 5.05
CA LEU A 12 1.05 -20.33 6.48
C LEU A 12 -0.09 -21.34 6.73
N GLU A 13 -1.17 -21.25 5.96
CA GLU A 13 -2.33 -22.14 6.09
C GLU A 13 -2.03 -23.58 5.67
N LYS A 14 -1.10 -23.80 4.73
CA LYS A 14 -0.71 -25.14 4.28
C LYS A 14 0.24 -25.84 5.24
N HIS A 15 1.09 -25.09 5.95
CA HIS A 15 2.25 -25.67 6.65
C HIS A 15 2.23 -25.49 8.18
N ILE A 16 1.41 -24.59 8.72
CA ILE A 16 1.34 -24.33 10.17
C ILE A 16 0.08 -25.00 10.73
N PRO A 17 0.17 -25.79 11.80
CA PRO A 17 -1.00 -26.36 12.48
C PRO A 17 -1.97 -25.27 12.92
N GLU A 18 -3.27 -25.57 12.91
CA GLU A 18 -4.33 -24.59 13.20
C GLU A 18 -4.17 -23.93 14.60
N GLU A 19 -3.70 -24.70 15.59
CA GLU A 19 -3.42 -24.22 16.95
C GLU A 19 -2.38 -23.11 16.98
N ASP A 20 -1.30 -23.26 16.19
CA ASP A 20 -0.21 -22.28 16.11
C ASP A 20 -0.52 -21.16 15.11
N LEU A 21 -1.31 -21.46 14.08
CA LEU A 21 -1.65 -20.53 13.00
C LEU A 21 -2.35 -19.28 13.54
N HIS A 22 -3.22 -19.45 14.55
CA HIS A 22 -3.88 -18.32 15.19
C HIS A 22 -2.86 -17.37 15.86
N PHE A 23 -1.89 -17.92 16.59
CA PHE A 23 -0.82 -17.13 17.21
C PHE A 23 0.05 -16.44 16.17
N VAL A 24 0.47 -17.17 15.13
CA VAL A 24 1.28 -16.63 14.03
C VAL A 24 0.54 -15.49 13.32
N LYS A 25 -0.74 -15.68 12.99
CA LYS A 25 -1.56 -14.63 12.36
C LYS A 25 -1.72 -13.41 13.26
N LYS A 26 -1.90 -13.61 14.57
CA LYS A 26 -1.97 -12.51 15.54
C LYS A 26 -0.68 -11.70 15.59
N VAL A 27 0.49 -12.35 15.56
CA VAL A 27 1.79 -11.65 15.58
C VAL A 27 2.07 -10.93 14.26
N LEU A 28 1.79 -11.57 13.11
CA LEU A 28 2.10 -11.02 11.79
C LEU A 28 1.12 -9.94 11.32
N TYR A 29 -0.17 -10.10 11.63
CA TYR A 29 -1.23 -9.24 11.12
C TYR A 29 -1.92 -8.41 12.21
N GLY A 30 -1.54 -8.57 13.48
CA GLY A 30 -2.09 -7.85 14.64
C GLY A 30 -3.42 -8.41 15.15
N LYS A 31 -4.41 -8.58 14.27
CA LYS A 31 -5.69 -9.23 14.59
C LYS A 31 -6.29 -9.90 13.36
N GLU A 32 -7.17 -10.87 13.58
CA GLU A 32 -7.97 -11.43 12.50
C GLU A 32 -9.07 -10.44 12.10
N LEU A 33 -9.11 -10.10 10.81
CA LEU A 33 -10.06 -9.13 10.28
C LEU A 33 -11.33 -9.82 9.80
N ARG A 34 -12.46 -9.14 10.01
CA ARG A 34 -13.74 -9.55 9.43
C ARG A 34 -13.66 -9.45 7.91
N LYS A 35 -13.93 -10.55 7.22
CA LYS A 35 -14.05 -10.57 5.76
C LYS A 35 -15.33 -9.84 5.34
N LEU A 36 -15.24 -9.02 4.30
CA LEU A 36 -16.42 -8.35 3.75
C LEU A 36 -17.19 -9.29 2.83
N GLU A 37 -18.51 -9.28 2.98
CA GLU A 37 -19.41 -9.87 2.01
C GLU A 37 -19.53 -8.93 0.81
N LEU A 38 -18.85 -9.30 -0.28
CA LEU A 38 -18.94 -8.60 -1.57
C LEU A 38 -20.06 -9.21 -2.40
N SER A 39 -20.58 -8.46 -3.38
CA SER A 39 -21.70 -8.93 -4.19
C SER A 39 -21.32 -10.16 -5.03
N GLU A 40 -22.27 -11.08 -5.25
CA GLU A 40 -22.05 -12.24 -6.11
C GLU A 40 -21.63 -11.82 -7.53
N LEU A 41 -22.18 -10.72 -8.03
CA LEU A 41 -21.81 -10.12 -9.31
C LEU A 41 -20.36 -9.66 -9.35
N ALA A 42 -19.85 -9.06 -8.26
CA ALA A 42 -18.44 -8.66 -8.18
C ALA A 42 -17.52 -9.88 -8.17
N HIS A 43 -17.90 -10.95 -7.44
CA HIS A 43 -17.15 -12.20 -7.44
C HIS A 43 -17.16 -12.91 -8.80
N SER A 44 -18.31 -12.99 -9.47
CA SER A 44 -18.40 -13.61 -10.81
C SER A 44 -17.57 -12.83 -11.83
N THR A 45 -17.67 -11.50 -11.83
CA THR A 45 -16.93 -10.64 -12.75
C THR A 45 -15.43 -10.72 -12.47
N ALA A 46 -15.01 -10.76 -11.20
CA ALA A 46 -13.61 -10.94 -10.83
C ALA A 46 -13.06 -12.30 -11.28
N LEU A 47 -13.86 -13.38 -11.18
CA LEU A 47 -13.47 -14.70 -11.67
C LEU A 47 -13.34 -14.75 -13.20
N GLU A 48 -14.32 -14.21 -13.93
CA GLU A 48 -14.31 -14.11 -15.39
C GLU A 48 -13.10 -13.30 -15.89
N THR A 49 -12.76 -12.24 -15.18
CA THR A 49 -11.62 -11.38 -15.48
C THR A 49 -10.33 -11.82 -14.79
N ASN A 50 -10.23 -13.00 -14.16
CA ASN A 50 -9.00 -13.48 -13.49
C ASN A 50 -8.38 -12.48 -12.46
N LEU A 51 -9.21 -11.69 -11.80
CA LEU A 51 -8.82 -10.70 -10.80
C LEU A 51 -8.89 -11.28 -9.37
N ASP A 52 -7.83 -11.14 -8.58
CA ASP A 52 -7.83 -11.48 -7.16
C ASP A 52 -8.61 -10.40 -6.37
N LEU A 53 -9.89 -10.67 -6.08
CA LEU A 53 -10.77 -9.79 -5.32
C LEU A 53 -10.81 -10.21 -3.85
N LYS A 54 -10.36 -9.33 -2.95
CA LYS A 54 -10.43 -9.55 -1.50
C LYS A 54 -11.11 -8.38 -0.79
N GLY A 55 -11.86 -8.69 0.27
CA GLY A 55 -12.59 -7.70 1.06
C GLY A 55 -12.36 -7.88 2.56
N PHE A 56 -11.94 -6.82 3.26
CA PHE A 56 -11.73 -6.83 4.72
C PHE A 56 -12.28 -5.56 5.40
N ALA A 57 -12.69 -5.70 6.65
CA ALA A 57 -13.19 -4.60 7.46
C ALA A 57 -12.27 -4.27 8.64
N PHE A 58 -12.13 -2.97 8.90
CA PHE A 58 -11.50 -2.40 10.08
C PHE A 58 -12.54 -1.63 10.89
N ASP A 59 -13.05 -2.29 11.91
CA ASP A 59 -14.07 -1.74 12.80
C ASP A 59 -13.43 -0.86 13.89
N ALA A 60 -14.18 0.14 14.37
CA ALA A 60 -13.86 0.96 15.53
C ALA A 60 -14.90 0.73 16.63
N GLU A 61 -14.56 1.07 17.88
CA GLU A 61 -15.52 1.00 18.98
C GLU A 61 -16.65 2.04 18.77
N PRO A 62 -17.92 1.72 19.08
CA PRO A 62 -19.00 2.69 19.01
C PRO A 62 -18.75 3.90 19.91
N GLU A 63 -19.06 5.10 19.41
CA GLU A 63 -18.99 6.34 20.20
C GLU A 63 -20.38 6.94 20.41
N ASP A 64 -20.68 7.36 21.64
CA ASP A 64 -21.99 7.94 21.98
C ASP A 64 -22.26 9.26 21.24
N LEU A 65 -21.22 10.09 21.07
CA LEU A 65 -21.35 11.43 20.52
C LEU A 65 -21.10 11.51 19.01
N ARG A 66 -20.65 10.41 18.37
CA ARG A 66 -20.24 10.42 16.97
C ARG A 66 -20.69 9.17 16.24
N PRO A 67 -21.35 9.34 15.08
CA PRO A 67 -21.67 8.19 14.24
C PRO A 67 -20.38 7.57 13.67
N PRO A 68 -20.40 6.28 13.32
CA PRO A 68 -19.35 5.61 12.57
C PRO A 68 -19.03 6.37 11.28
N ARG A 69 -17.75 6.55 10.96
CA ARG A 69 -17.32 7.21 9.72
C ARG A 69 -16.75 6.17 8.76
N ILE A 70 -17.65 5.36 8.22
CA ILE A 70 -17.32 4.23 7.34
C ILE A 70 -16.96 4.73 5.95
N VAL A 71 -15.82 4.27 5.43
CA VAL A 71 -15.34 4.50 4.07
C VAL A 71 -14.81 3.19 3.49
N ARG A 72 -15.11 2.92 2.23
CA ARG A 72 -14.53 1.80 1.47
C ARG A 72 -13.43 2.31 0.54
N VAL A 73 -12.26 1.72 0.65
CA VAL A 73 -11.09 2.03 -0.19
C VAL A 73 -10.76 0.83 -1.07
N GLY A 74 -10.51 1.06 -2.35
CA GLY A 74 -10.07 0.06 -3.32
C GLY A 74 -8.60 0.27 -3.67
N LEU A 75 -7.77 -0.76 -3.51
CA LEU A 75 -6.39 -0.75 -3.96
C LEU A 75 -6.25 -1.68 -5.15
N VAL A 76 -5.73 -1.15 -6.25
CA VAL A 76 -5.52 -1.89 -7.50
C VAL A 76 -4.05 -2.20 -7.67
N GLN A 77 -3.75 -3.45 -8.00
CA GLN A 77 -2.45 -3.88 -8.52
C GLN A 77 -2.65 -4.55 -9.87
N ASN A 78 -1.82 -4.22 -10.85
CA ASN A 78 -1.86 -4.81 -12.18
C ASN A 78 -0.49 -4.79 -12.88
N ALA A 79 -0.33 -5.52 -13.99
CA ALA A 79 0.79 -5.26 -14.91
C ALA A 79 0.42 -4.45 -16.12
N ILE A 80 1.51 -4.06 -16.79
CA ILE A 80 1.55 -3.86 -18.22
C ILE A 80 0.86 -5.00 -18.96
N VAL A 81 0.05 -4.60 -19.93
CA VAL A 81 -0.75 -5.50 -20.77
C VAL A 81 -0.03 -5.73 -22.10
N ALA A 82 0.47 -4.66 -22.71
CA ALA A 82 1.23 -4.73 -23.95
C ALA A 82 2.75 -4.91 -23.70
N PRO A 83 3.48 -5.54 -24.64
CA PRO A 83 4.94 -5.59 -24.63
C PRO A 83 5.59 -4.20 -24.59
N THR A 84 6.77 -4.11 -23.98
CA THR A 84 7.48 -2.84 -23.78
C THR A 84 8.06 -2.24 -25.07
N ASP A 85 8.15 -3.03 -26.14
CA ASP A 85 8.57 -2.61 -27.49
C ASP A 85 7.40 -2.16 -28.39
N ALA A 86 6.16 -2.27 -27.91
CA ALA A 86 4.99 -1.76 -28.61
C ALA A 86 4.96 -0.21 -28.61
N PRO A 87 4.21 0.44 -29.51
CA PRO A 87 4.03 1.90 -29.46
C PRO A 87 3.48 2.37 -28.11
N ILE A 88 4.02 3.48 -27.58
CA ILE A 88 3.66 4.03 -26.26
C ILE A 88 2.16 4.28 -26.10
N SER A 89 1.52 4.83 -27.14
CA SER A 89 0.08 5.05 -27.16
C SER A 89 -0.69 3.76 -26.91
N LYS A 90 -0.31 2.66 -27.59
CA LYS A 90 -0.92 1.35 -27.42
C LYS A 90 -0.68 0.79 -26.02
N GLN A 91 0.56 0.90 -25.49
CA GLN A 91 0.85 0.43 -24.13
C GLN A 91 -0.05 1.12 -23.09
N ARG A 92 -0.19 2.44 -23.19
CA ARG A 92 -1.06 3.24 -22.31
C ARG A 92 -2.54 2.88 -22.49
N GLU A 93 -3.03 2.78 -23.72
CA GLU A 93 -4.42 2.45 -24.00
C GLU A 93 -4.83 1.08 -23.44
N GLU A 94 -3.97 0.07 -23.54
CA GLU A 94 -4.24 -1.24 -22.95
C GLU A 94 -4.27 -1.20 -21.42
N LEU A 95 -3.40 -0.39 -20.79
CA LEU A 95 -3.46 -0.12 -19.34
C LEU A 95 -4.73 0.64 -18.93
N HIS A 96 -5.16 1.60 -19.73
CA HIS A 96 -6.42 2.33 -19.50
C HIS A 96 -7.64 1.40 -19.58
N LYS A 97 -7.71 0.52 -20.59
CA LYS A 97 -8.75 -0.52 -20.69
C LYS A 97 -8.75 -1.42 -19.46
N ARG A 98 -7.55 -1.79 -18.99
CA ARG A 98 -7.39 -2.62 -17.81
C ARG A 98 -7.90 -2.00 -16.53
N ILE A 99 -7.49 -0.78 -16.25
CA ILE A 99 -7.90 -0.09 -15.03
C ILE A 99 -9.39 0.21 -15.05
N ARG A 100 -9.95 0.54 -16.21
CA ARG A 100 -11.40 0.72 -16.36
C ARG A 100 -12.17 -0.51 -15.84
N GLU A 101 -11.67 -1.74 -16.00
CA GLU A 101 -12.44 -2.91 -15.54
C GLU A 101 -12.49 -2.98 -14.04
N ILE A 102 -11.32 -2.77 -13.47
CA ILE A 102 -11.09 -2.96 -12.06
C ILE A 102 -11.88 -1.88 -11.32
N VAL A 103 -11.95 -0.67 -11.88
CA VAL A 103 -12.81 0.41 -11.38
C VAL A 103 -14.29 0.03 -11.45
N SER A 104 -14.73 -0.70 -12.48
CA SER A 104 -16.12 -1.18 -12.60
C SER A 104 -16.46 -2.15 -11.47
N ILE A 105 -15.59 -3.13 -11.21
CA ILE A 105 -15.74 -4.08 -10.10
C ILE A 105 -15.68 -3.36 -8.73
N ALA A 106 -14.80 -2.36 -8.59
CA ALA A 106 -14.70 -1.56 -7.39
C ALA A 106 -15.97 -0.72 -7.13
N ALA A 107 -16.59 -0.20 -8.18
CA ALA A 107 -17.86 0.51 -8.08
C ALA A 107 -18.98 -0.43 -7.59
N GLU A 108 -19.07 -1.66 -8.11
CA GLU A 108 -19.99 -2.69 -7.62
C GLU A 108 -19.74 -3.05 -6.15
N CYS A 109 -18.47 -2.99 -5.71
CA CYS A 109 -18.08 -3.18 -4.31
C CYS A 109 -18.36 -1.94 -3.42
N LYS A 110 -18.95 -0.87 -3.98
CA LYS A 110 -19.25 0.40 -3.31
C LYS A 110 -18.00 1.11 -2.78
N VAL A 111 -16.87 0.99 -3.47
CA VAL A 111 -15.64 1.72 -3.15
C VAL A 111 -15.87 3.23 -3.29
N ASN A 112 -15.49 3.99 -2.26
CA ASN A 112 -15.55 5.45 -2.27
C ASN A 112 -14.26 6.09 -2.81
N ILE A 113 -13.12 5.48 -2.51
CA ILE A 113 -11.80 5.97 -2.90
C ILE A 113 -11.04 4.82 -3.54
N ILE A 114 -10.58 4.98 -4.78
CA ILE A 114 -9.75 3.99 -5.45
C ILE A 114 -8.34 4.54 -5.68
N CYS A 115 -7.33 3.69 -5.55
CA CYS A 115 -5.93 4.04 -5.75
C CYS A 115 -5.26 3.02 -6.67
N PHE A 116 -4.48 3.53 -7.63
CA PHE A 116 -3.68 2.74 -8.57
C PHE A 116 -2.21 2.75 -8.17
N GLN A 117 -1.44 1.79 -8.66
CA GLN A 117 -0.01 1.69 -8.39
C GLN A 117 0.80 2.86 -8.97
N GLU A 118 2.03 3.01 -8.49
CA GLU A 118 2.97 4.01 -9.02
C GLU A 118 3.19 3.83 -10.52
N ALA A 119 3.21 4.95 -11.27
CA ALA A 119 3.43 4.98 -12.71
C ALA A 119 2.57 3.97 -13.49
N TRP A 120 1.33 3.75 -13.06
CA TRP A 120 0.45 2.68 -13.57
C TRP A 120 0.17 2.73 -15.08
N THR A 121 0.42 3.85 -15.75
CA THR A 121 0.20 4.04 -17.19
C THR A 121 1.39 3.67 -18.07
N MET A 122 2.49 3.18 -17.47
CA MET A 122 3.70 2.83 -18.20
C MET A 122 4.42 1.61 -17.61
N PRO A 123 5.29 0.93 -18.38
CA PRO A 123 6.27 0.03 -17.81
C PRO A 123 7.23 0.77 -16.87
N PHE A 124 7.72 0.09 -15.85
CA PHE A 124 8.70 0.64 -14.93
C PHE A 124 10.09 0.69 -15.59
N ALA A 125 10.27 1.61 -16.52
CA ALA A 125 11.44 1.69 -17.40
C ALA A 125 12.61 2.51 -16.82
N PHE A 126 12.48 3.08 -15.63
CA PHE A 126 13.53 3.94 -15.04
C PHE A 126 14.88 3.24 -14.87
N CYS A 127 14.88 1.90 -14.75
CA CYS A 127 16.10 1.10 -14.65
C CYS A 127 16.98 1.16 -15.91
N THR A 128 16.41 1.44 -17.08
CA THR A 128 17.17 1.54 -18.35
C THR A 128 17.99 2.82 -18.41
N ARG A 129 17.58 3.86 -17.65
CA ARG A 129 18.12 5.24 -17.70
C ARG A 129 17.97 5.92 -19.06
N GLU A 130 17.28 5.27 -20.00
CA GLU A 130 17.03 5.81 -21.34
C GLU A 130 15.95 6.89 -21.25
N LYS A 131 16.09 7.94 -22.07
CA LYS A 131 15.06 8.98 -22.16
C LYS A 131 14.04 8.67 -23.24
N HIS A 132 14.49 8.18 -24.39
CA HIS A 132 13.62 7.79 -25.50
C HIS A 132 13.38 6.29 -25.47
N PRO A 133 12.13 5.80 -25.65
CA PRO A 133 10.92 6.59 -25.84
C PRO A 133 10.23 6.95 -24.50
N TRP A 134 10.78 6.52 -23.35
CA TRP A 134 10.10 6.53 -22.05
C TRP A 134 9.57 7.89 -21.57
N CYS A 135 10.24 8.99 -21.88
CA CYS A 135 9.76 10.33 -21.51
C CYS A 135 8.48 10.74 -22.24
N GLU A 136 8.09 10.08 -23.33
CA GLU A 136 6.82 10.34 -24.04
C GLU A 136 5.59 9.85 -23.26
N PHE A 137 5.76 9.00 -22.23
CA PHE A 137 4.68 8.67 -21.30
C PHE A 137 4.31 9.83 -20.37
N ALA A 138 5.14 10.87 -20.28
CA ALA A 138 4.85 12.02 -19.42
C ALA A 138 3.63 12.80 -19.94
N GLU A 139 2.68 13.05 -19.04
CA GLU A 139 1.43 13.74 -19.34
C GLU A 139 1.23 14.94 -18.41
N ASN A 140 0.38 15.87 -18.82
CA ASN A 140 -0.07 16.95 -17.95
C ASN A 140 -0.94 16.36 -16.81
N ALA A 141 -0.68 16.77 -15.57
CA ALA A 141 -1.39 16.22 -14.41
C ALA A 141 -2.89 16.58 -14.37
N GLU A 142 -3.30 17.70 -14.96
CA GLU A 142 -4.68 18.22 -14.90
C GLU A 142 -5.45 17.90 -16.18
N THR A 143 -4.79 17.97 -17.34
CA THR A 143 -5.43 17.86 -18.67
C THR A 143 -4.96 16.67 -19.49
N GLY A 144 -4.06 15.85 -18.94
CA GLY A 144 -3.56 14.65 -19.60
C GLY A 144 -4.68 13.65 -19.88
N PRO A 145 -4.54 12.82 -20.93
CA PRO A 145 -5.56 11.84 -21.30
C PRO A 145 -5.86 10.86 -20.16
N THR A 146 -4.88 10.53 -19.32
CA THR A 146 -5.10 9.70 -18.13
C THR A 146 -5.95 10.38 -17.07
N THR A 147 -5.76 11.68 -16.82
CA THR A 147 -6.59 12.42 -15.85
C THR A 147 -8.02 12.54 -16.34
N LEU A 148 -8.21 12.81 -17.64
CA LEU A 148 -9.53 12.86 -18.26
C LEU A 148 -10.23 11.49 -18.19
N LEU A 149 -9.51 10.40 -18.47
CA LEU A 149 -10.00 9.04 -18.31
C LEU A 149 -10.51 8.76 -16.89
N CYS A 150 -9.75 9.16 -15.86
CA CYS A 150 -10.13 8.96 -14.46
C CYS A 150 -11.39 9.76 -14.06
N SER A 151 -11.83 10.70 -14.90
CA SER A 151 -13.10 11.42 -14.73
C SER A 151 -14.29 10.75 -15.45
N GLU A 152 -14.05 9.72 -16.26
CA GLU A 152 -15.07 8.98 -17.03
C GLU A 152 -15.56 7.69 -16.31
N PRO A 153 -16.75 7.15 -16.66
CA PRO A 153 -17.27 5.88 -16.14
C PRO A 153 -16.53 4.61 -16.65
N ALA A 154 -16.70 3.48 -15.95
CA ALA A 154 -15.87 2.25 -16.05
C ALA A 154 -16.32 1.18 -17.10
N HIS A 155 -15.38 0.40 -17.68
CA HIS A 155 -15.53 -0.60 -18.81
C HIS A 155 -14.41 -1.70 -18.84
N LYS A 156 -14.37 -2.72 -19.74
CA LYS A 156 -13.67 -4.07 -19.56
C LYS A 156 -12.45 -4.45 -20.53
N ASP A 157 -11.18 -4.84 -20.14
CA ASP A 157 -10.30 -6.08 -20.46
C ASP A 157 -8.84 -6.24 -19.75
N PHE A 158 -8.17 -7.46 -19.63
CA PHE A 158 -7.17 -7.94 -18.55
C PHE A 158 -5.60 -8.16 -18.79
N GLY A 159 -4.69 -8.10 -17.74
CA GLY A 159 -3.18 -8.39 -17.70
C GLY A 159 -2.52 -8.85 -16.33
N HIS A 160 -1.15 -8.92 -16.10
CA HIS A 160 -0.48 -9.63 -14.91
C HIS A 160 0.85 -9.10 -14.24
N PHE A 161 0.94 -8.74 -12.93
CA PHE A 161 2.22 -8.36 -12.19
C PHE A 161 2.44 -8.94 -10.76
N TYR A 162 3.55 -8.53 -10.09
CA TYR A 162 4.10 -9.13 -8.85
C TYR A 162 3.56 -8.68 -7.47
N GLY A 163 2.52 -7.83 -7.45
CA GLY A 163 1.52 -7.67 -6.38
C GLY A 163 1.94 -7.57 -4.90
N SER A 164 1.12 -8.15 -4.01
CA SER A 164 1.17 -8.07 -2.53
C SER A 164 0.61 -6.81 -1.86
N SER A 165 -0.24 -6.04 -2.53
CA SER A 165 -0.88 -4.86 -1.93
C SER A 165 -1.71 -5.24 -0.68
N TYR A 166 -1.66 -4.40 0.35
CA TYR A 166 -2.36 -4.59 1.62
C TYR A 166 -2.74 -3.24 2.25
N VAL A 167 -3.63 -3.25 3.24
CA VAL A 167 -3.99 -2.08 4.05
C VAL A 167 -3.57 -2.30 5.50
N ALA A 168 -2.97 -1.29 6.13
CA ALA A 168 -2.64 -1.28 7.55
C ALA A 168 -3.50 -0.27 8.30
N ALA A 169 -3.92 -0.64 9.51
CA ALA A 169 -4.76 0.15 10.39
C ALA A 169 -3.94 0.76 11.54
N PRO A 170 -4.43 1.87 12.13
CA PRO A 170 -3.73 2.57 13.20
C PRO A 170 -3.67 1.79 14.52
N ASP A 171 -4.37 0.66 14.67
CA ASP A 171 -4.32 -0.22 15.84
C ASP A 171 -3.22 -1.30 15.72
N GLY A 172 -2.40 -1.23 14.66
CA GLY A 172 -1.34 -2.19 14.38
C GLY A 172 -1.80 -3.42 13.60
N SER A 173 -3.10 -3.53 13.29
CA SER A 173 -3.61 -4.59 12.43
C SER A 173 -3.40 -4.31 10.94
N ARG A 174 -3.42 -5.35 10.10
CA ARG A 174 -3.31 -5.21 8.65
C ARG A 174 -4.01 -6.33 7.90
N THR A 175 -4.40 -6.08 6.66
CA THR A 175 -4.93 -7.13 5.78
C THR A 175 -3.83 -8.11 5.39
N PRO A 176 -4.22 -9.35 5.04
CA PRO A 176 -3.47 -10.19 4.12
C PRO A 176 -3.05 -9.43 2.85
N GLY A 177 -1.97 -9.89 2.23
CA GLY A 177 -1.59 -9.39 0.90
C GLY A 177 -2.54 -9.89 -0.19
N LEU A 178 -2.71 -9.09 -1.25
CA LEU A 178 -3.16 -9.61 -2.54
C LEU A 178 -2.12 -10.59 -3.11
N SER A 179 -2.54 -11.37 -4.11
CA SER A 179 -1.67 -12.30 -4.82
C SER A 179 -0.36 -11.64 -5.27
N ARG A 180 0.72 -12.43 -5.27
CA ARG A 180 2.01 -12.03 -5.85
C ARG A 180 2.08 -12.23 -7.36
N LEU A 181 1.06 -12.80 -7.98
CA LEU A 181 1.12 -13.28 -9.38
C LEU A 181 -0.08 -12.84 -10.21
N LYS A 182 -1.16 -12.41 -9.57
CA LYS A 182 -2.40 -11.98 -10.21
C LYS A 182 -2.58 -10.48 -10.00
N ASP A 183 -3.18 -9.85 -10.99
CA ASP A 183 -3.83 -8.57 -10.76
C ASP A 183 -4.88 -8.73 -9.67
N GLY A 184 -5.12 -7.68 -8.90
CA GLY A 184 -6.04 -7.77 -7.79
C GLY A 184 -6.65 -6.44 -7.38
N LEU A 185 -7.80 -6.55 -6.73
CA LEU A 185 -8.52 -5.46 -6.11
C LEU A 185 -8.72 -5.81 -4.63
N MET A 186 -8.12 -5.01 -3.77
CA MET A 186 -8.33 -5.07 -2.32
C MET A 186 -9.36 -4.03 -1.93
N VAL A 187 -10.50 -4.47 -1.41
CA VAL A 187 -11.55 -3.62 -0.84
C VAL A 187 -11.40 -3.60 0.67
N ALA A 188 -11.09 -2.44 1.24
CA ALA A 188 -11.00 -2.24 2.69
C ALA A 188 -12.12 -1.31 3.16
N GLU A 189 -13.05 -1.82 3.95
CA GLU A 189 -14.02 -1.01 4.70
C GLU A 189 -13.36 -0.58 6.00
N MET A 190 -13.37 0.71 6.30
CA MET A 190 -12.70 1.27 7.47
C MET A 190 -13.56 2.31 8.17
N ASP A 191 -13.65 2.21 9.49
CA ASP A 191 -14.15 3.31 10.30
C ASP A 191 -13.01 4.29 10.63
N LEU A 192 -13.11 5.50 10.06
CA LEU A 192 -12.11 6.55 10.27
C LEU A 192 -12.06 7.06 11.73
N ASN A 193 -13.05 6.74 12.57
CA ASN A 193 -13.02 7.02 14.00
C ASN A 193 -11.88 6.26 14.73
N LEU A 194 -11.44 5.12 14.20
CA LEU A 194 -10.35 4.32 14.79
C LEU A 194 -9.05 5.14 14.96
N CYS A 195 -8.81 6.10 14.05
CA CYS A 195 -7.66 6.99 14.12
C CYS A 195 -7.63 7.82 15.41
N ARG A 196 -8.78 8.33 15.87
CA ARG A 196 -8.87 9.10 17.12
C ARG A 196 -8.68 8.16 18.31
N GLN A 197 -9.42 7.05 18.32
CA GLN A 197 -9.36 6.07 19.42
C GLN A 197 -7.93 5.60 19.70
N MET A 198 -7.16 5.30 18.64
CA MET A 198 -5.76 4.86 18.81
C MET A 198 -4.82 6.00 19.22
N LYS A 199 -5.03 7.22 18.71
CA LYS A 199 -4.25 8.40 19.12
C LYS A 199 -4.42 8.69 20.62
N ASP A 200 -5.65 8.59 21.11
CA ASP A 200 -5.98 8.87 22.51
C ASP A 200 -5.50 7.73 23.43
N LYS A 201 -5.68 6.48 23.00
CA LYS A 201 -5.29 5.28 23.77
C LYS A 201 -3.77 5.16 23.95
N TRP A 202 -3.00 5.37 22.88
CA TRP A 202 -1.55 5.19 22.93
C TRP A 202 -0.78 6.47 23.24
N GLY A 203 -1.39 7.63 23.05
CA GLY A 203 -0.74 8.90 23.35
C GLY A 203 0.46 9.23 22.48
N PHE A 204 0.71 8.50 21.39
CA PHE A 204 1.89 8.73 20.54
C PHE A 204 1.98 10.17 20.04
N ARG A 205 0.84 10.78 19.69
CA ARG A 205 0.76 12.19 19.26
C ARG A 205 1.06 13.18 20.39
N MET A 206 0.68 12.85 21.62
CA MET A 206 0.97 13.65 22.80
C MET A 206 2.46 13.64 23.15
N THR A 207 3.14 12.50 22.95
CA THR A 207 4.55 12.31 23.34
C THR A 207 5.55 12.47 22.19
N GLN A 208 5.17 13.07 21.05
CA GLN A 208 6.06 13.17 19.86
C GLN A 208 7.26 14.09 20.06
N ARG A 209 7.20 15.05 20.99
CA ARG A 209 8.27 16.04 21.24
C ARG A 209 8.75 16.73 19.95
N LEU A 210 7.82 17.15 19.10
CA LEU A 210 8.12 17.65 17.74
C LEU A 210 9.10 18.82 17.74
N SER A 211 9.06 19.71 18.73
CA SER A 211 10.03 20.82 18.86
C SER A 211 11.46 20.31 18.99
N LEU A 212 11.70 19.34 19.89
CA LEU A 212 13.02 18.74 20.08
C LEU A 212 13.54 18.10 18.78
N TYR A 213 12.70 17.32 18.07
CA TYR A 213 13.12 16.68 16.83
C TYR A 213 13.34 17.68 15.70
N ALA A 214 12.56 18.76 15.65
CA ALA A 214 12.77 19.84 14.67
C ALA A 214 14.15 20.48 14.87
N ASP A 215 14.51 20.83 16.09
CA ASP A 215 15.83 21.39 16.42
C ASP A 215 16.96 20.39 16.13
N THR A 216 16.74 19.11 16.48
CA THR A 216 17.72 18.04 16.25
C THR A 216 17.96 17.81 14.76
N PHE A 217 16.90 17.78 13.95
CA PHE A 217 17.03 17.62 12.49
C PHE A 217 17.67 18.85 11.85
N TYR A 218 17.32 20.05 12.31
CA TYR A 218 17.95 21.27 11.85
C TYR A 218 19.47 21.26 12.12
N TRP A 219 19.87 20.92 13.34
CA TRP A 219 21.29 20.83 13.72
C TRP A 219 22.03 19.72 12.96
N ALA A 220 21.43 18.53 12.83
CA ALA A 220 22.02 17.40 12.11
C ALA A 220 22.22 17.65 10.60
N ALA A 221 21.49 18.61 10.03
CA ALA A 221 21.61 18.99 8.63
C ALA A 221 22.67 20.08 8.36
N GLN A 222 23.31 20.65 9.40
CA GLN A 222 24.30 21.71 9.20
C GLN A 222 25.63 21.16 8.65
N PRO A 223 26.35 21.92 7.79
CA PRO A 223 27.63 21.47 7.22
C PRO A 223 28.71 21.16 8.27
N ASP A 224 28.65 21.81 9.43
CA ASP A 224 29.58 21.69 10.55
C ASP A 224 29.06 20.78 11.67
N PHE A 225 28.01 19.99 11.42
CA PHE A 225 27.44 19.06 12.38
C PHE A 225 28.50 18.09 12.93
N ALA A 226 28.70 18.14 14.25
CA ALA A 226 29.49 17.16 14.99
C ALA A 226 28.53 16.22 15.75
N PRO A 227 28.45 14.92 15.40
CA PRO A 227 27.59 13.98 16.09
C PRO A 227 27.92 13.91 17.58
N PRO A 228 26.92 13.77 18.47
CA PRO A 228 27.15 13.65 19.91
C PRO A 228 27.68 12.24 20.22
N ILE A 229 29.00 12.07 20.11
CA ILE A 229 29.72 10.82 20.43
C ILE A 229 30.31 10.95 21.82
N TYR A 230 29.97 10.00 22.70
CA TYR A 230 30.48 9.95 24.06
C TYR A 230 31.60 8.91 24.16
N TYR A 231 32.75 9.32 24.70
CA TYR A 231 33.91 8.45 24.94
C TYR A 231 34.07 8.16 26.43
N GLU A 232 34.61 7.00 26.76
CA GLU A 232 34.94 6.64 28.13
C GLU A 232 36.12 7.49 28.63
N TYR A 233 35.96 8.14 29.79
CA TYR A 233 36.98 9.02 30.35
C TYR A 233 38.08 8.19 31.02
N SER A 234 39.21 7.97 30.34
CA SER A 234 40.40 7.38 30.96
C SER A 234 41.04 8.38 31.93
N GLN A 235 40.92 8.12 33.23
CA GLN A 235 41.72 8.80 34.26
C GLN A 235 43.18 8.33 34.19
N ASN A 236 43.92 8.80 33.19
CA ASN A 236 45.39 8.69 33.21
C ASN A 236 46.00 10.05 32.90
N THR A 237 45.94 10.93 33.90
CA THR A 237 46.72 12.16 33.95
C THR A 237 48.21 11.82 34.03
N ALA A 238 48.92 11.86 32.90
CA ALA A 238 50.33 12.22 32.93
C ALA A 238 50.40 13.75 33.13
N LYS A 239 50.82 14.19 34.32
CA LYS A 239 51.22 15.58 34.55
C LYS A 239 52.20 16.00 33.45
N PRO A 240 52.10 17.20 32.85
CA PRO A 240 53.19 17.70 32.03
C PRO A 240 54.41 17.86 32.93
N ALA A 241 55.52 17.23 32.57
CA ALA A 241 56.80 17.44 33.21
C ALA A 241 57.20 18.90 32.97
N SER A 242 57.32 19.66 34.05
CA SER A 242 58.02 20.93 34.06
C SER A 242 59.49 20.71 33.72
N GLN A 243 59.94 21.23 32.57
CA GLN A 243 61.32 21.68 32.33
C GLN A 243 61.27 22.97 31.53
#